data_AF-A0AAD4KTY4-F1
#
_entry.id   AF-A0AAD4KTY4-F1
#
_cell.length_a   1.000
_cell.length_b   1.000
_cell.length_c   1.000
_cell.angle_alpha   90.00
_cell.angle_beta   90.00
_cell.angle_gamma   90.00
#
_symmetry.space_group_name_H-M   'P 1'
#
loop_
_entity.id
_entity.type
_entity.pdbx_description
1 polymer ?
#
loop_
_entity_poly.entity_id
_entity_poly.type
_entity_poly.pdbx_seq_one_letter_code
_entity_poly.pdbx_strand_id
1 'polypeptide(L)'
;MASVSTSSLTIYPPSHASDEQESVYLSKTRTLHWVRLGIAATILIAAAAVIGCESAPLHRYHETAKYSTVWLPLWPLNLDIRQTNALVACGAIIAFQAIIYIVASVLPSPRPRARLLNFLAAAIAITGLITATIGWQSLGSVNGTTSSGQSLTAPTDFSRMCVESRAGFVLLGLLIGLEIIMGFAAVAGYWLERAVVRQRKMYNLEANQFVMEPKQ
;
A
#
# COMPACT_ATOMS: atom_id res chain seq x y z
N MET A 1 8.04 21.33 -75.15
CA MET A 1 7.75 20.22 -74.21
C MET A 1 8.76 20.31 -73.08
N ALA A 2 8.37 20.90 -71.94
CA ALA A 2 9.23 21.02 -70.77
C ALA A 2 8.72 20.04 -69.71
N SER A 3 9.57 19.09 -69.32
CA SER A 3 9.30 18.11 -68.27
C SER A 3 9.35 18.78 -66.90
N VAL A 4 8.22 18.83 -66.21
CA VAL A 4 8.15 19.24 -64.81
C VAL A 4 8.59 18.05 -63.96
N SER A 5 9.78 18.16 -63.38
CA SER A 5 10.30 17.19 -62.41
C SER A 5 9.54 17.33 -61.09
N THR A 6 8.65 16.38 -60.81
CA THR A 6 7.95 16.28 -59.53
C THR A 6 8.92 15.74 -58.48
N SER A 7 9.54 16.64 -57.70
CA SER A 7 10.34 16.26 -56.53
C SER A 7 9.43 15.65 -55.47
N SER A 8 9.48 14.33 -55.32
CA SER A 8 8.81 13.62 -54.23
C SER A 8 9.47 13.98 -52.90
N LEU A 9 8.84 14.87 -52.14
CA LEU A 9 9.16 15.17 -50.76
C LEU A 9 8.80 13.94 -49.90
N THR A 10 9.79 13.10 -49.60
CA THR A 10 9.65 12.02 -48.62
C THR A 10 9.58 12.65 -47.22
N ILE A 11 8.37 12.96 -46.77
CA ILE A 11 8.10 13.28 -45.37
C ILE A 11 8.34 11.99 -44.58
N TYR A 12 9.48 11.89 -43.89
CA TYR A 12 9.66 10.85 -42.88
C TYR A 12 8.69 11.15 -41.73
N PRO A 13 7.67 10.30 -41.49
CA PRO A 13 6.78 10.52 -40.36
C PRO A 13 7.59 10.36 -39.05
N PRO A 14 7.47 11.26 -38.07
CA PRO A 14 8.11 11.13 -36.76
C PRO A 14 7.57 9.96 -35.91
N SER A 15 6.80 9.03 -36.49
CA SER A 15 6.07 7.97 -35.79
C SER A 15 6.96 6.89 -35.19
N HIS A 16 8.11 6.57 -35.80
CA HIS A 16 8.92 5.43 -35.37
C HIS A 16 9.56 5.62 -33.98
N ALA A 17 9.97 6.85 -33.65
CA ALA A 17 10.54 7.16 -32.33
C ALA A 17 9.46 7.30 -31.25
N SER A 18 8.25 7.73 -31.61
CA SER A 18 7.13 7.90 -30.67
C SER A 18 6.53 6.55 -30.23
N ASP A 19 6.34 5.61 -31.15
CA ASP A 19 5.76 4.29 -30.84
C ASP A 19 6.65 3.45 -29.92
N GLU A 20 7.97 3.50 -30.14
CA GLU A 20 8.92 2.76 -29.31
C GLU A 20 8.93 3.31 -27.87
N GLN A 21 8.98 4.64 -27.72
CA GLN A 21 8.91 5.30 -26.41
C GLN A 21 7.57 5.05 -25.69
N GLU A 22 6.47 5.02 -26.45
CA GLU A 22 5.13 4.75 -25.93
C GLU A 22 4.99 3.30 -25.43
N SER A 23 5.47 2.33 -26.20
CA SER A 23 5.42 0.92 -25.81
C SER A 23 6.22 0.62 -24.53
N VAL A 24 7.40 1.23 -24.39
CA VAL A 24 8.25 1.12 -23.19
C VAL A 24 7.55 1.75 -21.98
N TYR A 25 6.86 2.87 -22.16
CA TYR A 25 6.07 3.49 -21.10
C TYR A 25 4.89 2.62 -20.66
N LEU A 26 4.15 2.06 -21.60
CA LEU A 26 3.02 1.18 -21.31
C LEU A 26 3.46 -0.09 -20.55
N SER A 27 4.58 -0.69 -20.94
CA SER A 27 5.11 -1.89 -20.24
C SER A 27 5.52 -1.59 -18.79
N LYS A 28 6.19 -0.45 -18.54
CA LYS A 28 6.56 0.00 -17.19
C LYS A 28 5.34 0.33 -16.34
N THR A 29 4.36 1.01 -16.92
CA THR A 29 3.11 1.36 -16.25
C THR A 29 2.32 0.11 -15.87
N ARG A 30 2.23 -0.87 -16.77
CA ARG A 30 1.61 -2.17 -16.51
C ARG A 30 2.32 -2.91 -15.37
N THR A 31 3.64 -2.94 -15.39
CA THR A 31 4.44 -3.63 -14.37
C THR A 31 4.24 -3.00 -12.99
N LEU A 32 4.29 -1.66 -12.90
CA LEU A 32 4.00 -0.95 -11.65
C LEU A 32 2.59 -1.21 -11.13
N HIS A 33 1.61 -1.30 -12.02
CA HIS A 33 0.25 -1.62 -11.64
C HIS A 33 0.13 -3.01 -11.02
N TRP A 34 0.70 -4.04 -11.66
CA TRP A 34 0.70 -5.42 -11.11
C TRP A 34 1.44 -5.53 -9.78
N VAL A 35 2.59 -4.85 -9.66
CA VAL A 35 3.35 -4.82 -8.40
C VAL A 35 2.51 -4.20 -7.28
N ARG A 36 1.90 -3.02 -7.51
CA ARG A 36 1.08 -2.36 -6.49
C ARG A 36 -0.17 -3.18 -6.13
N LEU A 37 -0.78 -3.83 -7.12
CA LEU A 37 -1.92 -4.72 -6.91
C LEU A 37 -1.54 -5.92 -6.01
N GLY A 38 -0.41 -6.56 -6.30
CA GLY A 38 0.10 -7.67 -5.50
C GLY A 38 0.37 -7.26 -4.05
N ILE A 39 1.04 -6.12 -3.85
CA ILE A 39 1.31 -5.58 -2.51
C ILE A 39 -0.02 -5.29 -1.77
N ALA A 40 -0.99 -4.63 -2.41
CA ALA A 40 -2.29 -4.34 -1.80
C ALA A 40 -3.05 -5.62 -1.41
N ALA A 41 -3.00 -6.67 -2.23
CA ALA A 41 -3.59 -7.96 -1.91
C ALA A 41 -2.91 -8.62 -0.69
N THR A 42 -1.58 -8.57 -0.60
CA THR A 42 -0.87 -9.11 0.57
C THR A 42 -1.18 -8.34 1.86
N ILE A 43 -1.33 -7.01 1.80
CA ILE A 43 -1.75 -6.19 2.94
C ILE A 43 -3.16 -6.59 3.40
N LEU A 44 -4.08 -6.80 2.45
CA LEU A 44 -5.44 -7.23 2.77
C LEU A 44 -5.47 -8.59 3.48
N ILE A 45 -4.70 -9.56 2.98
CA ILE A 45 -4.61 -10.90 3.58
C ILE A 45 -4.03 -10.80 5.01
N ALA A 46 -2.96 -10.03 5.19
CA ALA A 46 -2.35 -9.82 6.50
C ALA A 46 -3.30 -9.11 7.48
N ALA A 47 -4.03 -8.08 7.04
CA ALA A 47 -5.02 -7.39 7.86
C ALA A 47 -6.18 -8.31 8.26
N ALA A 48 -6.68 -9.14 7.34
CA ALA A 48 -7.70 -10.14 7.64
C ALA A 48 -7.21 -11.19 8.64
N ALA A 49 -5.95 -11.62 8.55
CA ALA A 49 -5.33 -12.53 9.51
C ALA A 49 -5.24 -11.91 10.91
N VAL A 50 -4.84 -10.64 11.03
CA VAL A 50 -4.81 -9.91 12.31
C VAL A 50 -6.21 -9.82 12.92
N ILE A 51 -7.22 -9.43 12.14
CA ILE A 51 -8.61 -9.39 12.62
C ILE A 51 -9.08 -10.79 13.06
N GLY A 52 -8.72 -11.83 12.30
CA GLY A 52 -9.06 -13.23 12.61
C GLY A 52 -8.49 -13.70 13.94
N CYS A 53 -7.21 -13.42 14.19
CA CYS A 53 -6.51 -13.81 15.42
C CYS A 53 -7.12 -13.18 16.68
N GLU A 54 -7.54 -11.91 16.58
CA GLU A 54 -8.03 -11.15 17.73
C GLU A 54 -9.56 -11.24 17.93
N SER A 55 -10.31 -11.61 16.89
CA SER A 55 -11.79 -11.65 16.94
C SER A 55 -12.34 -12.81 17.78
N ALA A 56 -11.73 -14.01 17.72
CA ALA A 56 -12.23 -15.19 18.43
C ALA A 56 -12.06 -15.09 19.97
N PRO A 57 -10.93 -14.58 20.52
CA PRO A 57 -10.80 -14.33 21.94
C PRO A 57 -11.74 -13.21 22.44
N LEU A 58 -11.89 -12.14 21.65
CA LEU A 58 -12.70 -10.98 22.03
C LEU A 58 -14.17 -11.33 22.18
N HIS A 59 -14.69 -12.20 21.32
CA HIS A 59 -16.07 -12.67 21.42
C HIS A 59 -16.31 -13.46 22.72
N ARG A 60 -15.44 -14.42 23.05
CA ARG A 60 -15.53 -15.18 24.31
C ARG A 60 -15.35 -14.31 25.54
N TYR A 61 -14.49 -13.29 25.45
CA TYR A 61 -14.33 -12.32 26.52
C TYR A 61 -15.66 -11.62 26.82
N HIS A 62 -16.37 -11.13 25.81
CA HIS A 62 -17.63 -10.41 26.02
C HIS A 62 -18.75 -11.31 26.59
N GLU A 63 -18.76 -12.59 26.24
CA GLU A 63 -19.69 -13.58 26.81
C GLU A 63 -19.34 -13.93 28.27
N THR A 64 -18.05 -14.12 28.58
CA THR A 64 -17.59 -14.61 29.88
C THR A 64 -17.32 -13.51 30.90
N ALA A 65 -17.11 -12.26 30.48
CA ALA A 65 -16.82 -11.13 31.36
C ALA A 65 -18.00 -10.75 32.27
N LYS A 66 -19.23 -11.07 31.87
CA LYS A 66 -20.45 -10.78 32.68
C LYS A 66 -20.48 -11.57 33.99
N TYR A 67 -19.81 -12.71 34.04
CA TYR A 67 -19.71 -13.56 35.23
C TYR A 67 -18.67 -13.08 36.25
N SER A 68 -17.87 -12.05 35.91
CA SER A 68 -16.95 -11.40 36.86
C SER A 68 -17.68 -10.80 38.08
N THR A 69 -18.94 -10.39 37.88
CA THR A 69 -19.83 -9.90 38.94
C THR A 69 -20.16 -10.94 40.01
N VAL A 70 -19.95 -12.24 39.73
CA VAL A 70 -20.30 -13.37 40.60
C VAL A 70 -19.06 -13.98 41.28
N TRP A 71 -18.02 -13.18 41.53
CA TRP A 71 -16.82 -13.57 42.31
C TRP A 71 -15.92 -14.65 41.69
N LEU A 72 -16.09 -14.98 40.40
CA LEU A 72 -15.17 -15.84 39.64
C LEU A 72 -14.52 -15.06 38.50
N PRO A 73 -13.46 -14.27 38.75
CA PRO A 73 -12.68 -13.65 37.69
C PRO A 73 -11.89 -14.75 36.94
N LEU A 74 -12.48 -15.32 35.89
CA LEU A 74 -11.80 -16.24 34.97
C LEU A 74 -10.65 -15.57 34.22
N TRP A 75 -10.70 -14.24 34.09
CA TRP A 75 -9.71 -13.44 33.38
C TRP A 75 -8.90 -12.58 34.34
N PRO A 76 -7.59 -12.42 34.12
CA PRO A 76 -6.76 -11.52 34.92
C PRO A 76 -7.27 -10.07 34.82
N LEU A 77 -7.30 -9.36 35.95
CA LEU A 77 -7.81 -7.98 36.10
C LEU A 77 -7.13 -6.93 35.19
N ASN A 78 -6.03 -7.29 34.52
CA ASN A 78 -5.24 -6.43 33.64
C ASN A 78 -5.16 -6.97 32.19
N LEU A 79 -6.21 -7.64 31.70
CA LEU A 79 -6.28 -7.92 30.27
C LEU A 79 -6.52 -6.59 29.54
N ASP A 80 -5.50 -6.08 28.84
CA ASP A 80 -5.54 -4.79 28.12
C ASP A 80 -6.42 -4.85 26.85
N ILE A 81 -7.75 -4.99 27.00
CA ILE A 81 -8.73 -5.03 25.89
C ILE A 81 -8.67 -3.76 25.02
N ARG A 82 -8.17 -2.65 25.58
CA ARG A 82 -8.01 -1.38 24.86
C ARG A 82 -7.00 -1.50 23.70
N GLN A 83 -5.93 -2.28 23.89
CA GLN A 83 -4.91 -2.49 22.86
C GLN A 83 -5.46 -3.38 21.74
N THR A 84 -6.10 -4.49 22.11
CA THR A 84 -6.72 -5.42 21.16
C THR A 84 -7.79 -4.75 20.31
N ASN A 85 -8.67 -3.94 20.93
CA ASN A 85 -9.71 -3.23 20.20
C ASN A 85 -9.13 -2.17 19.25
N ALA A 86 -8.07 -1.46 19.65
CA ALA A 86 -7.37 -0.52 18.78
C ALA A 86 -6.72 -1.21 17.58
N LEU A 87 -6.13 -2.40 17.80
CA LEU A 87 -5.50 -3.20 16.76
C LEU A 87 -6.53 -3.71 15.74
N VAL A 88 -7.67 -4.22 16.21
CA VAL A 88 -8.77 -4.68 15.33
C VAL A 88 -9.36 -3.52 14.53
N ALA A 89 -9.62 -2.37 15.17
CA ALA A 89 -10.15 -1.19 14.50
C ALA A 89 -9.19 -0.69 13.40
N CYS A 90 -7.89 -0.66 13.70
CA CYS A 90 -6.86 -0.30 12.74
C CYS A 90 -6.79 -1.28 11.56
N GLY A 91 -6.71 -2.59 11.84
CA GLY A 91 -6.69 -3.62 10.80
C GLY A 91 -7.90 -3.53 9.87
N ALA A 92 -9.08 -3.23 10.41
CA ALA A 92 -10.30 -3.03 9.63
C ALA A 92 -10.23 -1.81 8.69
N ILE A 93 -9.67 -0.69 9.15
CA ILE A 93 -9.46 0.51 8.31
C ILE A 93 -8.50 0.20 7.17
N ILE A 94 -7.38 -0.48 7.46
CA ILE A 94 -6.38 -0.86 6.45
C ILE A 94 -6.99 -1.83 5.43
N ALA A 95 -7.75 -2.83 5.90
CA ALA A 95 -8.46 -3.76 5.03
C ALA A 95 -9.46 -3.04 4.12
N PHE A 96 -10.26 -2.12 4.66
CA PHE A 96 -11.22 -1.33 3.88
C PHE A 96 -10.52 -0.48 2.81
N GLN A 97 -9.44 0.18 3.17
CA GLN A 97 -8.65 0.99 2.25
C GLN A 97 -7.98 0.14 1.15
N ALA A 98 -7.49 -1.05 1.50
CA ALA A 98 -6.91 -2.01 0.55
C ALA A 98 -7.97 -2.55 -0.42
N ILE A 99 -9.19 -2.84 0.06
CA ILE A 99 -10.33 -3.23 -0.79
C ILE A 99 -10.64 -2.13 -1.79
N ILE A 100 -10.76 -0.87 -1.34
CA ILE A 100 -11.00 0.27 -2.24
C ILE A 100 -9.91 0.37 -3.30
N TYR A 101 -8.65 0.19 -2.92
CA TYR A 101 -7.52 0.21 -3.85
C TYR A 101 -7.63 -0.90 -4.90
N ILE A 102 -7.90 -2.13 -4.46
CA ILE A 102 -8.06 -3.29 -5.35
C ILE A 102 -9.24 -3.07 -6.31
N VAL A 103 -10.40 -2.65 -5.82
CA VAL A 103 -11.56 -2.34 -6.67
C VAL A 103 -11.24 -1.23 -7.68
N ALA A 104 -10.60 -0.16 -7.24
CA ALA A 104 -10.19 0.94 -8.12
C ALA A 104 -9.16 0.52 -9.17
N SER A 105 -8.36 -0.50 -8.88
CA SER A 105 -7.33 -1.03 -9.80
C SER A 105 -7.89 -2.04 -10.81
N VAL A 106 -8.92 -2.82 -10.45
CA VAL A 106 -9.55 -3.82 -11.32
C VAL A 106 -10.54 -3.20 -12.31
N LEU A 107 -11.14 -2.05 -11.99
CA LEU A 107 -12.03 -1.34 -12.91
C LEU A 107 -11.22 -0.73 -14.07
N PRO A 108 -11.40 -1.21 -15.33
CA PRO A 108 -10.71 -0.64 -16.49
C PRO A 108 -11.31 0.73 -16.81
N SER A 109 -10.80 1.78 -16.15
CA SER A 109 -11.31 3.14 -16.34
C SER A 109 -10.60 3.83 -17.52
N PRO A 110 -11.30 4.34 -18.55
CA PRO A 110 -10.72 4.95 -19.76
C PRO A 110 -9.99 6.30 -19.57
N ARG A 111 -9.80 6.80 -18.34
CA ARG A 111 -9.21 8.13 -18.05
C ARG A 111 -7.94 8.01 -17.20
N PRO A 112 -6.94 8.90 -17.36
CA PRO A 112 -5.65 8.82 -16.68
C PRO A 112 -5.84 9.12 -15.18
N ARG A 113 -6.12 8.08 -14.41
CA ARG A 113 -6.44 8.15 -12.97
C ARG A 113 -5.21 8.04 -12.07
N ALA A 114 -4.02 8.24 -12.65
CA ALA A 114 -2.75 8.05 -11.96
C ALA A 114 -2.62 8.94 -10.71
N ARG A 115 -3.19 10.17 -10.75
CA ARG A 115 -3.34 11.02 -9.56
C ARG A 115 -4.17 10.37 -8.44
N LEU A 116 -5.31 9.77 -8.74
CA LEU A 116 -6.15 9.16 -7.70
C LEU A 116 -5.49 7.90 -7.11
N LEU A 117 -4.89 7.06 -7.96
CA LEU A 117 -4.16 5.88 -7.49
C LEU A 117 -2.96 6.27 -6.61
N ASN A 118 -2.28 7.37 -6.94
CA ASN A 118 -1.21 7.91 -6.11
C ASN A 118 -1.75 8.54 -4.80
N PHE A 119 -2.92 9.19 -4.81
CA PHE A 119 -3.59 9.66 -3.58
C PHE A 119 -4.03 8.52 -2.68
N LEU A 120 -4.62 7.46 -3.24
CA LEU A 120 -5.03 6.27 -2.48
C LEU A 120 -3.80 5.55 -1.90
N ALA A 121 -2.72 5.43 -2.67
CA ALA A 121 -1.46 4.87 -2.18
C ALA A 121 -0.83 5.72 -1.06
N ALA A 122 -0.90 7.05 -1.17
CA ALA A 122 -0.43 7.95 -0.11
C ALA A 122 -1.30 7.85 1.14
N ALA A 123 -2.63 7.75 0.99
CA ALA A 123 -3.54 7.56 2.12
C ALA A 123 -3.24 6.26 2.88
N ILE A 124 -3.02 5.15 2.14
CA ILE A 124 -2.60 3.86 2.72
C ILE A 124 -1.31 4.02 3.51
N ALA A 125 -0.29 4.66 2.93
CA ALA A 125 1.01 4.86 3.58
C ALA A 125 0.92 5.74 4.84
N ILE A 126 0.08 6.78 4.85
CA ILE A 126 -0.12 7.65 6.00
C ILE A 126 -0.83 6.91 7.13
N THR A 127 -1.92 6.20 6.82
CA THR A 127 -2.61 5.38 7.83
C THR A 127 -1.70 4.31 8.41
N GLY A 128 -0.87 3.72 7.57
CA GLY A 128 0.14 2.74 7.94
C GLY A 128 1.22 3.25 8.90
N LEU A 129 1.77 4.42 8.59
CA LEU A 129 2.70 5.12 9.47
C LEU A 129 2.08 5.46 10.83
N ILE A 130 0.81 5.89 10.85
CA ILE A 130 0.11 6.17 12.11
C ILE A 130 0.00 4.87 12.94
N THR A 131 -0.43 3.77 12.32
CA THR A 131 -0.48 2.45 12.96
C THR A 131 0.89 2.00 13.49
N ALA A 132 1.94 2.18 12.69
CA ALA A 132 3.31 1.83 13.06
C ALA A 132 3.77 2.60 14.31
N THR A 133 3.44 3.89 14.40
CA THR A 133 3.79 4.70 15.58
C THR A 133 3.04 4.27 16.84
N ILE A 134 1.77 3.88 16.72
CA ILE A 134 0.97 3.36 17.84
C ILE A 134 1.49 1.98 18.28
N GLY A 135 1.83 1.12 17.32
CA GLY A 135 2.44 -0.19 17.56
C GLY A 135 3.79 -0.04 18.26
N TRP A 136 4.68 0.80 17.75
CA TRP A 136 6.00 1.06 18.33
C TRP A 136 5.91 1.52 19.80
N GLN A 137 4.94 2.39 20.12
CA GLN A 137 4.71 2.83 21.50
C GLN A 137 4.27 1.68 22.42
N SER A 138 3.52 0.70 21.91
CA SER A 138 3.20 -0.51 22.67
C SER A 138 4.37 -1.48 22.79
N LEU A 139 5.23 -1.57 21.76
CA LEU A 139 6.42 -2.44 21.76
C LEU A 139 7.52 -1.97 22.72
N GLY A 140 7.62 -0.67 23.00
CA GLY A 140 8.55 -0.13 24.01
C GLY A 140 8.34 -0.69 25.42
N SER A 141 7.18 -1.29 25.70
CA SER A 141 6.85 -1.97 26.97
C SER A 141 7.23 -3.47 26.98
N VAL A 142 7.64 -4.04 25.84
CA VAL A 142 7.91 -5.49 25.69
C VAL A 142 9.39 -5.82 25.93
N ASN A 143 10.02 -5.15 26.89
CA ASN A 143 11.19 -5.72 27.58
C ASN A 143 10.63 -6.71 28.61
N GLY A 144 10.21 -7.88 28.12
CA GLY A 144 9.60 -8.97 28.89
C GLY A 144 10.60 -9.67 29.82
N THR A 145 11.33 -8.91 30.62
CA THR A 145 12.22 -9.36 31.65
C THR A 145 11.66 -8.90 32.99
N THR A 146 11.38 -9.87 33.86
CA THR A 146 11.20 -9.59 35.29
C THR A 146 12.47 -8.94 35.85
N SER A 147 12.37 -8.28 37.01
CA SER A 147 13.54 -7.71 37.72
C SER A 147 14.65 -8.73 38.05
N SER A 148 14.39 -10.03 37.84
CA SER A 148 15.32 -11.15 37.99
C SER A 148 15.81 -11.77 36.68
N GLY A 149 15.47 -11.21 35.50
CA GLY A 149 16.00 -11.63 34.20
C GLY A 149 15.43 -12.93 33.62
N GLN A 150 14.33 -13.46 34.16
CA GLN A 150 13.68 -14.67 33.62
C GLN A 150 12.55 -14.34 32.64
N SER A 151 12.47 -15.09 31.54
CA SER A 151 11.39 -15.03 30.57
C SER A 151 10.09 -15.54 31.18
N LEU A 152 9.07 -14.68 31.22
CA LEU A 152 7.74 -15.00 31.73
C LEU A 152 7.12 -16.13 30.90
N THR A 153 7.03 -17.33 31.48
CA THR A 153 6.37 -18.48 30.86
C THR A 153 4.89 -18.45 31.24
N ALA A 154 4.03 -18.18 30.26
CA ALA A 154 2.57 -18.17 30.45
C ALA A 154 2.04 -19.60 30.68
N PRO A 155 0.98 -19.81 31.51
CA PRO A 155 0.38 -21.12 31.73
C PRO A 155 -0.13 -21.77 30.43
N THR A 156 -0.29 -23.10 30.40
CA THR A 156 -0.48 -23.89 29.17
C THR A 156 -1.66 -23.47 28.28
N ASP A 157 -2.77 -22.96 28.83
CA ASP A 157 -3.88 -22.43 28.01
C ASP A 157 -3.63 -21.01 27.46
N PHE A 158 -2.75 -20.24 28.11
CA PHE A 158 -2.29 -18.94 27.64
C PHE A 158 -1.19 -19.04 26.58
N SER A 159 -0.52 -20.20 26.47
CA SER A 159 0.52 -20.42 25.46
C SER A 159 -0.02 -20.26 24.02
N ARG A 160 -1.27 -20.64 23.77
CA ARG A 160 -1.94 -20.49 22.48
C ARG A 160 -2.21 -19.03 22.14
N MET A 161 -2.67 -18.25 23.11
CA MET A 161 -2.88 -16.80 23.00
C MET A 161 -1.55 -16.05 22.84
N CYS A 162 -0.48 -16.56 23.45
CA CYS A 162 0.87 -16.00 23.35
C CYS A 162 1.49 -16.25 21.96
N VAL A 163 1.27 -17.42 21.36
CA VAL A 163 1.65 -17.71 19.96
C VAL A 163 0.87 -16.85 18.97
N GLU A 164 -0.42 -16.67 19.22
CA GLU A 164 -1.32 -15.87 18.38
C GLU A 164 -0.97 -14.37 18.42
N SER A 165 -0.63 -13.84 19.60
CA SER A 165 -0.11 -12.48 19.75
C SER A 165 1.27 -12.30 19.11
N ARG A 166 2.17 -13.30 19.19
CA ARG A 166 3.45 -13.30 18.46
C ARG A 166 3.25 -13.23 16.95
N ALA A 167 2.28 -13.97 16.42
CA ALA A 167 1.92 -13.91 15.01
C ALA A 167 1.40 -12.51 14.63
N GLY A 168 0.57 -11.89 15.49
CA GLY A 168 0.13 -10.50 15.33
C GLY A 168 1.28 -9.50 15.22
N PHE A 169 2.30 -9.61 16.08
CA PHE A 169 3.51 -8.76 16.01
C PHE A 169 4.30 -8.95 14.71
N VAL A 170 4.48 -10.20 14.27
CA VAL A 170 5.18 -10.50 13.01
C VAL A 170 4.39 -9.98 11.81
N LEU A 171 3.08 -10.16 11.81
CA LEU A 171 2.18 -9.63 10.78
C LEU A 171 2.21 -8.10 10.74
N LEU A 172 2.29 -7.43 11.89
CA LEU A 172 2.38 -5.97 11.99
C LEU A 172 3.69 -5.44 11.43
N GLY A 173 4.82 -6.08 11.74
CA GLY A 173 6.12 -5.76 11.13
C GLY A 173 6.11 -5.96 9.62
N LEU A 174 5.50 -7.05 9.14
CA LEU A 174 5.33 -7.32 7.72
C LEU A 174 4.43 -6.28 7.03
N LEU A 175 3.36 -5.84 7.69
CA LEU A 175 2.45 -4.79 7.20
C LEU A 175 3.21 -3.47 6.97
N ILE A 176 4.00 -3.05 7.97
CA ILE A 176 4.82 -1.83 7.90
C ILE A 176 5.82 -1.91 6.73
N GLY A 177 6.47 -3.05 6.56
CA GLY A 177 7.39 -3.27 5.45
C GLY A 177 6.70 -3.12 4.09
N LEU A 178 5.51 -3.71 3.93
CA LEU A 178 4.71 -3.61 2.71
C LEU A 178 4.24 -2.18 2.41
N GLU A 179 3.90 -1.40 3.43
CA GLU A 179 3.49 0.00 3.28
C GLU A 179 4.64 0.89 2.81
N ILE A 180 5.87 0.68 3.32
CA ILE A 180 7.07 1.39 2.85
C ILE A 180 7.33 1.08 1.37
N ILE A 181 7.23 -0.19 0.99
CA ILE A 181 7.39 -0.62 -0.40
C ILE A 181 6.31 0.00 -1.30
N MET A 182 5.06 0.05 -0.84
CA MET A 182 3.97 0.71 -1.56
C MET A 182 4.21 2.21 -1.73
N GLY A 183 4.72 2.89 -0.70
CA GLY A 183 5.11 4.30 -0.76
C GLY A 183 6.21 4.56 -1.80
N PHE A 184 7.25 3.72 -1.84
CA PHE A 184 8.29 3.83 -2.86
C PHE A 184 7.74 3.62 -4.27
N ALA A 185 6.87 2.61 -4.46
CA ALA A 185 6.21 2.37 -5.73
C ALA A 185 5.35 3.57 -6.15
N ALA A 186 4.70 4.26 -5.21
CA ALA A 186 3.93 5.49 -5.45
C ALA A 186 4.82 6.62 -5.98
N VAL A 187 5.95 6.88 -5.32
CA VAL A 187 6.94 7.90 -5.72
C VAL A 187 7.53 7.59 -7.09
N ALA A 188 7.90 6.33 -7.36
CA ALA A 188 8.43 5.91 -8.65
C ALA A 188 7.42 6.15 -9.79
N GLY A 189 6.14 5.84 -9.58
CA GLY A 189 5.08 6.12 -10.56
C GLY A 189 4.89 7.62 -10.79
N TYR A 190 4.89 8.43 -9.72
CA TYR A 190 4.80 9.88 -9.84
C TYR A 190 6.00 10.48 -10.62
N TRP A 191 7.19 9.94 -10.39
CA TRP A 191 8.41 10.38 -11.07
C TRP A 191 8.38 10.05 -12.56
N LEU A 192 7.92 8.85 -12.93
CA LEU A 192 7.75 8.45 -14.33
C LEU A 192 6.73 9.34 -15.05
N GLU A 193 5.58 9.63 -14.43
CA GLU A 193 4.60 10.57 -14.98
C GLU A 193 5.22 11.95 -15.24
N ARG A 194 5.97 12.48 -14.27
CA ARG A 194 6.67 13.76 -14.43
C ARG A 194 7.73 13.73 -15.52
N ALA A 195 8.44 12.61 -15.72
CA ALA A 195 9.44 12.47 -16.75
C ALA A 195 8.80 12.52 -18.15
N VAL A 196 7.70 11.79 -18.36
CA VAL A 196 6.97 11.81 -19.64
C VAL A 196 6.33 13.16 -19.92
N VAL A 197 5.73 13.80 -18.92
CA VAL A 197 5.17 15.16 -19.09
C VAL A 197 6.27 16.16 -19.46
N ARG A 198 7.46 16.04 -18.88
CA ARG A 198 8.60 16.89 -19.25
C ARG A 198 9.05 16.64 -20.69
N GLN A 199 9.16 15.39 -21.12
CA GLN A 199 9.53 15.06 -22.50
C GLN A 199 8.51 15.62 -23.50
N ARG A 200 7.21 15.45 -23.27
CA ARG A 200 6.16 16.02 -24.14
C ARG A 200 6.23 17.55 -24.24
N LYS A 201 6.63 18.24 -23.17
CA LYS A 201 6.82 19.70 -23.22
C LYS A 201 7.99 20.09 -24.11
N MET A 202 9.12 19.38 -24.03
CA MET A 202 10.29 19.67 -24.86
C MET A 202 10.00 19.45 -26.35
N TYR A 203 9.39 18.32 -26.71
CA TYR A 203 9.00 18.05 -28.10
C TYR A 203 8.05 19.11 -28.67
N ASN A 204 7.07 19.60 -27.88
CA ASN A 204 6.18 20.68 -28.33
C ASN A 204 6.91 22.02 -28.50
N LEU A 205 7.92 22.31 -27.67
CA LEU A 205 8.73 23.52 -27.80
C LEU A 205 9.60 23.49 -29.06
N GLU A 206 10.24 22.35 -29.34
CA GLU A 206 11.01 22.13 -30.56
C GLU A 206 10.12 22.25 -31.80
N ALA A 207 8.95 21.61 -31.79
CA ALA A 207 7.97 21.72 -32.88
C ALA A 207 7.53 23.18 -33.12
N ASN A 208 7.28 23.95 -32.06
CA ASN A 208 6.93 25.37 -32.17
C ASN A 208 8.09 26.21 -32.72
N GLN A 209 9.33 25.83 -32.43
CA GLN A 209 10.52 26.52 -32.98
C GLN A 209 10.63 26.32 -34.50
N PHE A 210 10.40 25.11 -35.01
CA PHE A 210 10.43 24.83 -36.46
C PHE A 210 9.33 25.57 -37.24
N VAL A 211 8.18 25.84 -36.61
CA VAL A 211 7.09 26.60 -37.24
C VAL A 211 7.44 28.09 -37.40
N MET A 212 8.30 28.64 -36.53
CA MET A 212 8.68 30.05 -36.56
C MET A 212 9.86 30.37 -37.48
N GLU A 213 10.52 29.37 -38.07
CA GLU A 213 11.57 29.62 -39.05
C GLU A 213 10.93 30.08 -40.38
N PRO A 214 11.03 31.37 -40.76
CA PRO A 214 10.39 31.85 -41.98
C PRO A 214 11.10 31.25 -43.20
N LYS A 215 10.34 30.64 -44.11
CA LYS A 215 10.87 30.20 -45.42
C LYS A 215 11.45 31.41 -46.14
N GLN A 216 12.78 31.44 -46.28
CA GLN A 216 13.49 32.31 -47.21
C GLN A 216 13.31 31.85 -48.66
#